data_AF-A0ABD5XAG1-F1
#
_entry.id   AF-A0ABD5XAG1-F1
#
_cell.length_a   1.000
_cell.length_b   1.000
_cell.length_c   1.000
_cell.angle_alpha   90.00
_cell.angle_beta   90.00
_cell.angle_gamma   90.00
#
_symmetry.space_group_name_H-M   'P 1'
#
loop_
_entity.id
_entity.type
_entity.pdbx_description
1 polymer ?
#
loop_
_entity_poly.entity_id
_entity_poly.type
_entity_poly.pdbx_seq_one_letter_code
_entity_poly.pdbx_strand_id
1 'polypeptide(L)'
;MSQESVSLSAESVQRQSHAEPTDSVTVDSDDHEGSSHSAEQFGIGLALGFLLGGIAGVIGNSLPIGVMLGLTVGVVLGVYFMERR
;
A
#
# COMPACT_ATOMS: atom_id res chain seq x y z
N MET A 1 -33.85 -35.74 -34.52
CA MET A 1 -32.72 -36.67 -34.56
C MET A 1 -31.94 -36.38 -35.83
N SER A 2 -30.70 -35.88 -35.70
CA SER A 2 -29.62 -36.05 -36.67
C SER A 2 -28.32 -35.81 -35.90
N GLN A 3 -27.62 -36.90 -35.65
CA GLN A 3 -26.22 -36.88 -35.28
C GLN A 3 -25.45 -36.51 -36.54
N GLU A 4 -24.53 -35.54 -36.46
CA GLU A 4 -23.37 -35.60 -37.33
C GLU A 4 -22.12 -35.22 -36.53
N SER A 5 -21.15 -36.09 -36.74
CA SER A 5 -19.95 -36.36 -35.99
C SER A 5 -18.76 -35.60 -36.59
N VAL A 6 -17.87 -35.14 -35.71
CA VAL A 6 -16.41 -35.19 -35.83
C VAL A 6 -15.78 -34.64 -37.13
N SER A 7 -15.07 -33.51 -37.02
CA SER A 7 -13.68 -33.47 -37.50
C SER A 7 -12.92 -32.30 -36.88
N LEU A 8 -11.90 -32.65 -36.10
CA LEU A 8 -10.84 -31.76 -35.62
C LEU A 8 -10.07 -31.19 -36.82
N SER A 9 -9.98 -29.85 -36.93
CA SER A 9 -8.83 -29.15 -37.54
C SER A 9 -9.00 -27.64 -37.43
N ALA A 10 -8.63 -27.08 -36.28
CA ALA A 10 -7.94 -25.79 -36.19
C ALA A 10 -7.53 -25.60 -34.72
N GLU A 11 -6.60 -26.44 -34.29
CA GLU A 11 -5.62 -26.00 -33.33
C GLU A 11 -4.87 -24.81 -33.97
N SER A 12 -5.30 -23.59 -33.67
CA SER A 12 -4.41 -22.45 -33.72
C SER A 12 -4.88 -21.41 -32.71
N VAL A 13 -3.99 -21.21 -31.73
CA VAL A 13 -4.03 -20.16 -30.72
C VAL A 13 -4.90 -20.48 -29.50
N GLN A 14 -4.25 -21.24 -28.61
CA GLN A 14 -4.14 -20.83 -27.21
C GLN A 14 -5.31 -21.20 -26.29
N ARG A 15 -5.46 -22.52 -26.20
CA ARG A 15 -5.62 -23.23 -24.92
C ARG A 15 -4.92 -22.51 -23.75
N GLN A 16 -5.56 -22.65 -22.58
CA GLN A 16 -5.11 -22.37 -21.21
C GLN A 16 -5.30 -20.92 -20.77
N SER A 17 -6.10 -20.59 -19.76
CA SER A 17 -6.75 -21.41 -18.73
C SER A 17 -7.75 -20.46 -18.05
N HIS A 18 -9.05 -20.73 -18.14
CA HIS A 18 -9.83 -21.32 -17.04
C HIS A 18 -10.43 -20.29 -16.08
N ALA A 19 -11.77 -20.35 -15.99
CA ALA A 19 -12.66 -19.90 -14.93
C ALA A 19 -13.34 -18.53 -15.10
N GLU A 20 -14.56 -18.65 -15.63
CA GLU A 20 -15.83 -17.96 -15.35
C GLU A 20 -16.03 -17.34 -13.93
N PRO A 21 -17.14 -16.60 -13.68
CA PRO A 21 -17.16 -15.24 -13.19
C PRO A 21 -17.67 -15.15 -11.75
N THR A 22 -16.97 -14.47 -10.87
CA THR A 22 -17.46 -14.21 -9.50
C THR A 22 -17.73 -12.73 -9.34
N ASP A 23 -19.00 -12.37 -9.57
CA ASP A 23 -19.81 -11.58 -8.64
C ASP A 23 -18.99 -10.67 -7.71
N SER A 24 -18.36 -9.65 -8.28
CA SER A 24 -17.75 -8.60 -7.47
C SER A 24 -18.90 -7.74 -6.97
N VAL A 25 -19.39 -8.09 -5.79
CA VAL A 25 -20.16 -7.24 -4.89
C VAL A 25 -19.74 -5.79 -5.15
N THR A 26 -20.68 -4.99 -5.66
CA THR A 26 -20.60 -3.54 -5.63
C THR A 26 -20.59 -3.16 -4.16
N VAL A 27 -19.39 -3.21 -3.55
CA VAL A 27 -19.13 -2.70 -2.22
C VAL A 27 -19.25 -1.21 -2.38
N ASP A 28 -20.39 -0.71 -1.93
CA ASP A 28 -20.62 0.67 -1.51
C ASP A 28 -19.37 1.13 -0.76
N SER A 29 -18.47 1.80 -1.48
CA SER A 29 -17.21 2.32 -0.95
C SER A 29 -17.39 3.81 -0.65
N ASP A 30 -18.56 4.14 -0.13
CA ASP A 30 -18.80 5.40 0.54
C ASP A 30 -18.14 5.30 1.94
N ASP A 31 -17.37 6.33 2.30
CA ASP A 31 -16.87 6.63 3.66
C ASP A 31 -15.46 6.20 4.10
N HIS A 32 -14.46 6.03 3.21
CA HIS A 32 -13.04 5.90 3.64
C HIS A 32 -12.06 6.95 3.08
N GLU A 33 -12.53 7.97 2.37
CA GLU A 33 -11.65 9.01 1.82
C GLU A 33 -11.09 9.95 2.92
N GLY A 34 -11.77 10.10 4.06
CA GLY A 34 -11.32 10.93 5.17
C GLY A 34 -10.24 10.30 6.07
N SER A 35 -10.24 8.97 6.22
CA SER A 35 -9.32 8.28 7.15
C SER A 35 -7.96 7.93 6.54
N SER A 36 -7.87 7.76 5.21
CA SER A 36 -6.62 7.41 4.52
C SER A 36 -5.58 8.55 4.59
N HIS A 37 -6.05 9.79 4.47
CA HIS A 37 -5.20 10.96 4.29
C HIS A 37 -4.47 11.43 5.57
N SER A 38 -5.07 11.19 6.73
CA SER A 38 -4.49 11.50 8.04
C SER A 38 -3.36 10.53 8.40
N ALA A 39 -3.55 9.23 8.12
CA ALA A 39 -2.54 8.20 8.36
C ALA A 39 -1.30 8.39 7.46
N GLU A 40 -1.50 8.84 6.23
CA GLU A 40 -0.42 9.15 5.29
C GLU A 40 0.51 10.25 5.83
N GLN A 41 -0.07 11.34 6.36
CA GLN A 41 0.70 12.47 6.87
C GLN A 41 1.45 12.14 8.16
N PHE A 42 0.84 11.34 9.03
CA PHE A 42 1.53 10.79 10.19
C PHE A 42 2.70 9.91 9.75
N GLY A 43 2.48 9.03 8.77
CA GLY A 43 3.51 8.16 8.21
C GLY A 43 4.70 8.92 7.61
N ILE A 44 4.43 10.01 6.88
CA ILE A 44 5.47 10.88 6.31
C ILE A 44 6.31 11.53 7.42
N GLY A 45 5.66 12.06 8.47
CA GLY A 45 6.37 12.66 9.61
C GLY A 45 7.27 11.65 10.34
N LEU A 46 6.74 10.45 10.58
CA LEU A 46 7.48 9.37 11.24
C LEU A 46 8.65 8.87 10.38
N ALA A 47 8.46 8.68 9.08
CA ALA A 47 9.51 8.25 8.16
C ALA A 47 10.64 9.28 8.07
N LEU A 48 10.30 10.56 7.95
CA LEU A 48 11.29 11.65 7.95
C LEU A 48 12.04 11.71 9.27
N GLY A 49 11.34 11.66 10.40
CA GLY A 49 11.96 11.69 11.73
C GLY A 49 12.90 10.51 11.97
N PHE A 50 12.49 9.30 11.58
CA PHE A 50 13.33 8.11 11.69
C PHE A 50 14.58 8.21 10.81
N LEU A 51 14.44 8.63 9.56
CA LEU A 51 15.56 8.79 8.63
C LEU A 51 16.56 9.85 9.13
N LEU A 52 16.06 11.03 9.49
CA LEU A 52 16.89 12.13 10.01
C LEU A 52 17.56 11.75 11.33
N GLY A 53 16.83 11.13 12.24
CA GLY A 53 17.36 10.64 13.52
C GLY A 53 18.42 9.56 13.35
N GLY A 54 18.22 8.63 12.40
CA GLY A 54 19.20 7.62 12.03
C GLY A 54 20.50 8.24 11.50
N ILE A 55 20.39 9.18 10.56
CA ILE A 55 21.56 9.90 10.00
C ILE A 55 22.28 10.68 11.12
N ALA A 56 21.55 11.44 11.93
CA ALA A 56 22.13 12.19 13.05
C ALA A 56 22.77 11.28 14.10
N GLY A 57 22.16 10.12 14.37
CA GLY A 57 22.69 9.10 15.28
C GLY A 57 23.99 8.48 14.78
N VAL A 58 24.11 8.22 13.48
CA VAL A 58 25.36 7.75 12.86
C VAL A 58 26.45 8.82 12.97
N ILE A 59 26.13 10.08 12.66
CA ILE A 59 27.08 11.21 12.76
C ILE A 59 27.54 11.41 14.22
N GLY A 60 26.62 11.32 15.17
CA GLY A 60 26.88 11.45 16.60
C GLY A 60 27.49 10.22 17.27
N ASN A 61 27.80 9.17 16.51
CA ASN A 61 28.30 7.87 16.99
C ASN A 61 27.40 7.23 18.08
N SER A 62 26.11 7.56 18.04
CA SER A 62 25.09 7.03 18.95
C SER A 62 23.76 6.87 18.24
N LEU A 63 23.67 5.76 17.52
CA LEU A 63 22.48 5.33 16.80
C LEU A 63 21.22 5.25 17.69
N PRO A 64 21.24 4.65 18.91
CA PRO A 64 20.04 4.57 19.74
C PRO A 64 19.53 5.95 20.17
N ILE A 65 20.42 6.89 20.49
CA ILE A 65 20.03 8.26 20.88
C ILE A 65 19.46 9.01 19.68
N GLY A 66 20.11 8.91 18.51
CA GLY A 66 19.62 9.54 17.28
C GLY A 66 18.25 9.04 16.87
N VAL A 67 18.02 7.72 16.93
CA VAL A 67 16.70 7.12 16.62
C VAL A 67 15.65 7.55 17.64
N MET A 68 15.95 7.57 18.94
CA MET A 68 15.03 8.05 19.98
C MET A 68 14.58 9.49 19.72
N LEU A 69 15.54 10.39 19.46
CA LEU A 69 15.25 11.79 19.16
C LEU A 69 14.49 11.93 17.84
N GLY A 70 14.90 11.20 16.80
CA GLY A 70 14.24 11.19 15.50
C GLY A 70 12.80 10.72 15.55
N LEU A 71 12.51 9.65 16.29
CA LEU A 71 11.15 9.16 16.50
C LEU A 71 10.31 10.18 17.27
N THR A 72 10.88 10.78 18.33
CA THR A 72 10.17 11.81 19.11
C THR A 72 9.78 13.00 18.23
N VAL A 73 10.74 13.53 17.47
CA VAL A 73 10.51 14.66 16.56
C VAL A 73 9.58 14.26 15.41
N GLY A 74 9.76 13.06 14.84
CA GLY A 74 8.94 12.55 13.74
C GLY A 74 7.47 12.36 14.10
N VAL A 75 7.19 11.84 15.30
CA VAL A 75 5.82 11.73 15.82
C VAL A 75 5.21 13.12 16.00
N VAL A 76 5.94 14.06 16.61
CA VAL A 76 5.45 15.44 16.78
C VAL A 76 5.19 16.10 15.44
N LEU A 77 6.07 15.95 14.46
CA LEU A 77 5.88 16.46 13.10
C LEU A 77 4.66 15.81 12.42
N GLY A 78 4.52 14.49 12.52
CA GLY A 78 3.41 13.75 11.92
C GLY A 78 2.05 14.19 12.47
N VAL A 79 1.94 14.35 13.79
CA VAL A 79 0.73 14.88 14.44
C VAL A 79 0.49 16.33 14.03
N TYR A 80 1.53 17.16 14.02
CA TYR A 80 1.40 18.56 13.64
C TYR A 80 0.93 18.76 12.19
N PHE A 81 1.44 17.97 11.24
CA PHE A 81 0.98 18.01 9.86
C PHE A 81 -0.47 17.53 9.72
N MET A 82 -0.84 16.47 10.45
CA MET A 82 -2.22 15.99 10.50
C MET A 82 -3.19 17.03 11.06
N GLU A 83 -2.79 17.78 12.10
CA GLU A 83 -3.67 18.76 12.76
C GLU A 83 -3.77 20.09 12.02
N ARG A 84 -2.78 20.43 11.18
CA ARG A 84 -2.76 21.69 10.41
C ARG A 84 -3.50 21.63 9.07
N ARG A 85 -4.10 20.50 8.71
CA ARG A 85 -4.72 20.28 7.40
C ARG A 85 -6.22 20.02 7.51
#